data_AF-A0A7I7RQC0-F1
#
_entry.id   AF-A0A7I7RQC0-F1
#
_cell.length_a   1.000
_cell.length_b   1.000
_cell.length_c   1.000
_cell.angle_alpha   90.00
_cell.angle_beta   90.00
_cell.angle_gamma   90.00
#
_symmetry.space_group_name_H-M   'P 1'
#
loop_
_entity.id
_entity.type
_entity.pdbx_description
1 polymer ?
#
loop_
_entity_poly.entity_id
_entity_poly.type
_entity_poly.pdbx_seq_one_letter_code
_entity_poly.pdbx_strand_id
1 'polypeptide(L)'
;MKGVATRERILTCAAEIILADGLVGLSLDKVRLRAEVSGSQLTHYFDGKQSLIRAVLDRQMNLVMSIHETPSLGNLETWEEWENWVEVNVRSLRRFGYCGRPTYHGLAGQLAKSDDSTRAAVARGYRRWVQFFEDRLSRMKAEGVLVSTADPSRLALVVVAAHQGGCLVSFTHRRAWPLASTLRFIVNYLRMFASDPTERAPGRFRQPWEPRGPRAARAHPAEPRLTRKGLATRGRIVEGAAELMFERGVRNTSLDDVRKSVGVSGSQLSHYFVDKRDLALQVIAVRSAGVQDCLSRVEFGALATMHDLRAWRDDCIGEARTVYLAGGCPYGSLAAELLDSDGALVDALVDGYDEWLQRLRDGLTSMVRRGELSAEANVRHLAVSLLTAHQGGATLSHAMGSVEPATVLLVAAVDYVTSFQKPAGAAVSAPAAE
;
A
#
# COMPACT_ATOMS: atom_id res chain seq x y z
N MET A 1 -24.86 25.37 -14.07
CA MET A 1 -24.69 24.89 -12.68
C MET A 1 -25.47 23.61 -12.35
N LYS A 2 -26.77 23.47 -12.66
CA LYS A 2 -27.57 22.27 -12.30
C LYS A 2 -27.04 20.92 -12.85
N GLY A 3 -26.55 20.91 -14.10
CA GLY A 3 -26.02 19.69 -14.72
C GLY A 3 -24.73 19.17 -14.06
N VAL A 4 -23.83 20.08 -13.66
CA VAL A 4 -22.59 19.73 -12.95
C VAL A 4 -22.91 19.12 -11.59
N ALA A 5 -23.80 19.74 -10.81
CA ALA A 5 -24.23 19.22 -9.52
C ALA A 5 -24.87 17.82 -9.62
N THR A 6 -25.66 17.60 -10.68
CA THR A 6 -26.29 16.28 -10.94
C THR A 6 -25.23 15.22 -11.25
N ARG A 7 -24.28 15.53 -12.13
CA ARG A 7 -23.16 14.63 -12.46
C ARG A 7 -22.33 14.29 -11.21
N GLU A 8 -22.01 15.28 -10.38
CA GLU A 8 -21.24 15.05 -9.15
C GLU A 8 -21.96 14.17 -8.14
N ARG A 9 -23.29 14.32 -8.01
CA ARG A 9 -24.11 13.45 -7.16
C ARG A 9 -24.08 12.01 -7.66
N ILE A 10 -24.23 11.78 -8.98
CA ILE A 10 -24.13 10.45 -9.58
C ILE A 10 -22.77 9.81 -9.28
N LEU A 11 -21.67 10.55 -9.49
CA LEU A 11 -20.32 10.03 -9.24
C LEU A 11 -20.06 9.74 -7.77
N THR A 12 -20.59 10.56 -6.86
CA THR A 12 -20.47 10.34 -5.41
C THR A 12 -21.19 9.06 -5.00
N CYS A 13 -22.45 8.88 -5.42
CA CYS A 13 -23.22 7.67 -5.13
C CYS A 13 -22.58 6.42 -5.74
N ALA A 14 -22.06 6.50 -6.97
CA ALA A 14 -21.36 5.39 -7.60
C ALA A 14 -20.08 5.00 -6.83
N ALA A 15 -19.28 5.98 -6.41
CA ALA A 15 -18.06 5.73 -5.64
C ALA A 15 -18.37 5.10 -4.27
N GLU A 16 -19.42 5.53 -3.58
CA GLU A 16 -19.88 4.95 -2.31
C GLU A 16 -20.38 3.51 -2.49
N ILE A 17 -21.12 3.23 -3.56
CA ILE A 17 -21.59 1.86 -3.86
C ILE A 17 -20.39 0.94 -4.13
N ILE A 18 -19.41 1.39 -4.93
CA ILE A 18 -18.21 0.60 -5.20
C ILE A 18 -17.47 0.32 -3.89
N LEU A 19 -17.32 1.33 -3.04
CA LEU A 19 -16.62 1.19 -1.77
C LEU A 19 -17.30 0.17 -0.84
N ALA A 20 -18.62 0.23 -0.72
CA ALA A 20 -19.40 -0.64 0.16
C ALA A 20 -19.48 -2.06 -0.41
N ASP A 21 -19.91 -2.20 -1.66
CA ASP A 21 -20.40 -3.45 -2.24
C ASP A 21 -19.47 -4.01 -3.35
N GLY A 22 -18.37 -3.33 -3.66
CA GLY A 22 -17.48 -3.68 -4.76
C GLY A 22 -18.11 -3.44 -6.14
N LEU A 23 -17.45 -3.90 -7.21
CA LEU A 23 -18.00 -3.76 -8.56
C LEU A 23 -19.22 -4.63 -8.82
N VAL A 24 -19.37 -5.77 -8.15
CA VAL A 24 -20.56 -6.62 -8.28
C VAL A 24 -21.81 -5.86 -7.83
N GLY A 25 -21.71 -5.07 -6.75
CA GLY A 25 -22.82 -4.24 -6.27
C GLY A 25 -23.12 -3.00 -7.13
N LEU A 26 -22.24 -2.63 -8.05
CA LEU A 26 -22.44 -1.48 -8.93
C LEU A 26 -23.37 -1.82 -10.11
N SER A 27 -24.59 -1.32 -10.07
CA SER A 27 -25.53 -1.29 -11.21
C SER A 27 -26.01 0.13 -11.51
N LEU A 28 -26.32 0.41 -12.77
CA LEU A 28 -26.83 1.72 -13.18
C LEU A 28 -28.15 2.05 -12.48
N ASP A 29 -29.02 1.07 -12.24
CA ASP A 29 -30.26 1.27 -11.51
C ASP A 29 -30.04 1.61 -10.04
N LYS A 30 -29.10 0.96 -9.36
CA LYS A 30 -28.77 1.27 -7.96
C LYS A 30 -28.22 2.70 -7.84
N VAL A 31 -27.35 3.09 -8.78
CA VAL A 31 -26.82 4.46 -8.86
C VAL A 31 -27.94 5.46 -9.14
N ARG A 32 -28.82 5.17 -10.09
CA ARG A 32 -29.98 6.01 -10.45
C ARG A 32 -30.88 6.27 -9.25
N LEU A 33 -31.23 5.22 -8.51
CA LEU A 33 -32.07 5.31 -7.32
C LEU A 33 -31.38 6.09 -6.21
N ARG A 34 -30.12 5.77 -5.89
CA ARG A 34 -29.36 6.44 -4.82
C ARG A 34 -29.05 7.90 -5.13
N ALA A 35 -28.80 8.23 -6.39
CA ALA A 35 -28.53 9.60 -6.83
C ALA A 35 -29.80 10.40 -7.13
N GLU A 36 -30.99 9.80 -7.02
CA GLU A 36 -32.28 10.44 -7.30
C GLU A 36 -32.30 11.14 -8.68
N VAL A 37 -31.97 10.38 -9.72
CA VAL A 37 -32.00 10.84 -11.12
C VAL A 37 -32.88 9.92 -11.98
N SER A 38 -33.36 10.42 -13.12
CA SER A 38 -34.05 9.58 -14.11
C SER A 38 -33.06 8.70 -14.89
N GLY A 39 -33.57 7.69 -15.57
CA GLY A 39 -32.76 6.88 -16.51
C GLY A 39 -32.16 7.74 -17.62
N SER A 40 -32.97 8.64 -18.20
CA SER A 40 -32.52 9.58 -19.25
C SER A 40 -31.44 10.55 -18.78
N GLN A 41 -31.48 10.99 -17.52
CA GLN A 41 -30.42 11.82 -16.93
C GLN A 41 -29.12 11.03 -16.76
N LEU A 42 -29.21 9.77 -16.33
CA LEU A 42 -28.02 8.93 -16.16
C LEU A 42 -27.36 8.62 -17.52
N THR A 43 -28.14 8.23 -18.53
CA THR A 43 -27.64 7.92 -19.87
C THR A 43 -27.14 9.16 -20.61
N HIS A 44 -27.62 10.35 -20.25
CA HIS A 44 -27.07 11.61 -20.77
C HIS A 44 -25.62 11.84 -20.34
N TYR A 45 -25.22 11.40 -19.13
CA TYR A 45 -23.87 11.59 -18.61
C TYR A 45 -22.94 10.39 -18.84
N PHE A 46 -23.49 9.17 -18.84
CA PHE A 46 -22.69 7.95 -18.86
C PHE A 46 -23.28 6.93 -19.84
N ASP A 47 -22.50 6.61 -20.86
CA ASP A 47 -22.74 5.52 -21.78
C ASP A 47 -22.33 4.19 -21.13
N GLY A 48 -23.12 3.75 -20.15
CA GLY A 48 -22.94 2.46 -19.48
C GLY A 48 -22.05 2.44 -18.23
N LYS A 49 -21.96 1.25 -17.61
CA LYS A 49 -21.22 1.02 -16.35
C LYS A 49 -19.74 1.35 -16.46
N GLN A 50 -19.11 1.01 -17.59
CA GLN A 50 -17.67 1.23 -17.78
C GLN A 50 -17.29 2.71 -17.92
N SER A 51 -18.13 3.54 -18.55
CA SER A 51 -17.89 4.99 -18.59
C SER A 51 -18.08 5.63 -17.22
N LEU A 52 -19.04 5.15 -16.42
CA LEU A 52 -19.24 5.57 -15.03
C LEU A 52 -18.04 5.21 -14.14
N ILE A 53 -17.52 3.98 -14.21
CA ILE A 53 -16.32 3.56 -13.43
C ILE A 53 -15.13 4.45 -13.76
N ARG A 54 -14.87 4.69 -15.05
CA ARG A 54 -13.78 5.59 -15.50
C ARG A 54 -13.95 6.99 -14.92
N ALA A 55 -15.16 7.55 -15.00
CA ALA A 55 -15.42 8.89 -14.47
C ALA A 55 -15.31 8.97 -12.94
N VAL A 56 -15.65 7.90 -12.21
CA VAL A 56 -15.41 7.81 -10.76
C VAL A 56 -13.90 7.83 -10.47
N LEU A 57 -13.11 7.00 -11.16
CA LEU A 57 -11.66 6.95 -11.01
C LEU A 57 -11.01 8.30 -11.35
N ASP A 58 -11.42 8.94 -12.45
CA ASP A 58 -10.91 10.25 -12.86
C ASP A 58 -11.26 11.34 -11.83
N ARG A 59 -12.48 11.32 -11.28
CA ARG A 59 -12.89 12.22 -10.19
C ARG A 59 -12.02 12.02 -8.95
N GLN A 60 -11.79 10.77 -8.54
CA GLN A 60 -10.97 10.48 -7.36
C GLN A 60 -9.51 10.85 -7.58
N MET A 61 -8.99 10.65 -8.79
CA MET A 61 -7.65 11.12 -9.16
C MET A 61 -7.58 12.65 -9.13
N ASN A 62 -8.58 13.37 -9.65
CA ASN A 62 -8.62 14.84 -9.53
C ASN A 62 -8.57 15.33 -8.08
N LEU A 63 -9.19 14.60 -7.14
CA LEU A 63 -9.09 14.92 -5.71
C LEU A 63 -7.66 14.71 -5.18
N VAL A 64 -6.99 13.63 -5.57
CA VAL A 64 -5.57 13.42 -5.23
C VAL A 64 -4.71 14.54 -5.79
N MET A 65 -4.85 14.85 -7.08
CA MET A 65 -4.11 15.92 -7.75
C MET A 65 -4.32 17.28 -7.07
N SER A 66 -5.55 17.60 -6.67
CA SER A 66 -5.85 18.89 -6.01
C SER A 66 -5.09 19.12 -4.70
N ILE A 67 -4.74 18.04 -3.98
CA ILE A 67 -3.91 18.13 -2.77
C ILE A 67 -2.49 18.55 -3.15
N HIS A 68 -1.95 18.01 -4.24
CA HIS A 68 -0.60 18.30 -4.71
C HIS A 68 -0.47 19.61 -5.49
N GLU A 69 -1.59 20.14 -5.97
CA GLU A 69 -1.71 21.43 -6.68
C GLU A 69 -2.16 22.57 -5.75
N THR A 70 -2.25 22.33 -4.44
CA THR A 70 -2.65 23.36 -3.48
C THR A 70 -1.67 24.54 -3.55
N PRO A 71 -2.16 25.80 -3.66
CA PRO A 71 -1.29 26.97 -3.87
C PRO A 71 -0.16 27.15 -2.86
N SER A 72 -0.35 26.68 -1.62
CA SER A 72 0.68 26.75 -0.57
C SER A 72 1.92 25.89 -0.86
N LEU A 73 1.85 24.96 -1.82
CA LEU A 73 2.96 24.10 -2.22
C LEU A 73 3.82 24.69 -3.33
N GLY A 74 3.43 25.84 -3.87
CA GLY A 74 4.06 26.41 -5.06
C GLY A 74 4.15 25.37 -6.19
N ASN A 75 5.33 25.23 -6.78
CA ASN A 75 5.55 24.30 -7.89
C ASN A 75 6.31 23.02 -7.48
N LEU A 76 6.69 22.85 -6.22
CA LEU A 76 7.56 21.77 -5.74
C LEU A 76 8.93 21.76 -6.44
N GLU A 77 9.51 22.94 -6.63
CA GLU A 77 10.81 23.19 -7.26
C GLU A 77 11.91 23.44 -6.21
N THR A 78 11.54 23.67 -4.95
CA THR A 78 12.48 23.92 -3.84
C THR A 78 12.33 22.91 -2.68
N TRP A 79 13.40 22.70 -1.90
CA TRP A 79 13.34 21.80 -0.75
C TRP A 79 12.36 22.24 0.34
N GLU A 80 12.15 23.55 0.52
CA GLU A 80 11.15 24.10 1.44
C GLU A 80 9.73 23.71 1.03
N GLU A 81 9.40 23.79 -0.26
CA GLU A 81 8.12 23.35 -0.79
C GLU A 81 7.90 21.84 -0.60
N TRP A 82 8.94 21.02 -0.78
CA TRP A 82 8.90 19.58 -0.50
C TRP A 82 8.72 19.26 0.98
N GLU A 83 9.29 20.05 1.89
CA GLU A 83 9.03 19.93 3.33
C GLU A 83 7.57 20.27 3.66
N ASN A 84 7.05 21.37 3.08
CA ASN A 84 5.64 21.74 3.25
C ASN A 84 4.69 20.70 2.64
N TRP A 85 5.08 20.04 1.55
CA TRP A 85 4.33 18.95 0.93
C TRP A 85 4.08 17.80 1.90
N VAL A 86 5.05 17.45 2.75
CA VAL A 86 4.86 16.43 3.81
C VAL A 86 3.70 16.84 4.74
N GLU A 87 3.75 18.07 5.24
CA GLU A 87 2.75 18.59 6.20
C GLU A 87 1.35 18.68 5.58
N VAL A 88 1.24 19.17 4.34
CA VAL A 88 -0.02 19.27 3.61
C VAL A 88 -0.64 17.89 3.39
N ASN A 89 0.14 16.89 3.01
CA ASN A 89 -0.37 15.53 2.79
C ASN A 89 -0.84 14.87 4.10
N VAL A 90 -0.07 14.98 5.18
CA VAL A 90 -0.44 14.44 6.50
C VAL A 90 -1.71 15.11 7.03
N ARG A 91 -1.80 16.44 6.91
CA ARG A 91 -2.99 17.21 7.31
C ARG A 91 -4.21 16.83 6.47
N SER A 92 -4.04 16.67 5.16
CA SER A 92 -5.11 16.27 4.24
C SER A 92 -5.64 14.88 4.57
N LEU A 93 -4.75 13.91 4.84
CA LEU A 93 -5.14 12.57 5.30
C LEU A 93 -5.95 12.62 6.60
N ARG A 94 -5.49 13.36 7.61
CA ARG A 94 -6.20 13.51 8.89
C ARG A 94 -7.58 14.14 8.72
N ARG A 95 -7.71 15.16 7.85
CA ARG A 95 -8.98 15.82 7.54
C ARG A 95 -9.92 14.90 6.76
N PHE A 96 -9.37 14.07 5.87
CA PHE A 96 -10.15 13.14 5.07
C PHE A 96 -10.73 12.01 5.92
N GLY A 97 -9.96 11.50 6.89
CA GLY A 97 -10.32 10.34 7.72
C GLY A 97 -9.89 9.02 7.09
N TYR A 98 -10.25 7.90 7.73
CA TYR A 98 -9.70 6.57 7.40
C TYR A 98 -10.74 5.52 6.99
N CYS A 99 -12.03 5.82 7.04
CA CYS A 99 -13.08 4.85 6.75
C CYS A 99 -14.32 5.51 6.16
N GLY A 100 -15.08 4.75 5.39
CA GLY A 100 -16.39 5.12 4.86
C GLY A 100 -16.35 6.18 3.76
N ARG A 101 -15.18 6.45 3.18
CA ARG A 101 -15.01 7.46 2.12
C ARG A 101 -14.20 6.90 0.96
N PRO A 102 -14.72 6.97 -0.27
CA PRO A 102 -14.03 6.41 -1.43
C PRO A 102 -12.83 7.29 -1.74
N THR A 103 -11.63 6.71 -1.62
CA THR A 103 -10.38 7.34 -2.07
C THR A 103 -9.90 6.68 -3.34
N TYR A 104 -9.07 7.38 -4.12
CA TYR A 104 -8.39 6.75 -5.23
C TYR A 104 -7.59 5.52 -4.78
N HIS A 105 -6.88 5.60 -3.65
CA HIS A 105 -6.08 4.52 -3.07
C HIS A 105 -6.92 3.26 -2.76
N GLY A 106 -8.05 3.43 -2.06
CA GLY A 106 -8.93 2.31 -1.69
C GLY A 106 -9.66 1.74 -2.90
N LEU A 107 -10.13 2.58 -3.82
CA LEU A 107 -10.76 2.12 -5.05
C LEU A 107 -9.77 1.41 -5.97
N ALA A 108 -8.55 1.92 -6.14
CA ALA A 108 -7.53 1.29 -6.97
C ALA A 108 -7.24 -0.15 -6.52
N GLY A 109 -7.13 -0.39 -5.22
CA GLY A 109 -6.92 -1.74 -4.67
C GLY A 109 -8.08 -2.71 -4.97
N GLN A 110 -9.32 -2.23 -4.94
CA GLN A 110 -10.51 -3.04 -5.24
C GLN A 110 -10.72 -3.25 -6.74
N LEU A 111 -10.43 -2.22 -7.54
CA LEU A 111 -10.81 -2.15 -8.95
C LEU A 111 -9.75 -2.73 -9.88
N ALA A 112 -8.48 -2.70 -9.51
CA ALA A 112 -7.40 -3.20 -10.38
C ALA A 112 -7.51 -4.69 -10.71
N LYS A 113 -8.13 -5.49 -9.85
CA LYS A 113 -8.35 -6.94 -10.03
C LYS A 113 -9.63 -7.30 -10.79
N SER A 114 -10.42 -6.31 -11.19
CA SER A 114 -11.77 -6.59 -11.71
C SER A 114 -11.78 -7.02 -13.17
N ASP A 115 -11.23 -6.17 -14.05
CA ASP A 115 -11.13 -6.42 -15.49
C ASP A 115 -10.03 -5.54 -16.09
N ASP A 116 -9.53 -5.90 -17.27
CA ASP A 116 -8.42 -5.20 -17.93
C ASP A 116 -8.74 -3.73 -18.25
N SER A 117 -9.99 -3.40 -18.57
CA SER A 117 -10.40 -2.03 -18.92
C SER A 117 -10.45 -1.14 -17.69
N THR A 118 -10.93 -1.67 -16.55
CA THR A 118 -10.93 -1.03 -15.25
C THR A 118 -9.49 -0.87 -14.74
N ARG A 119 -8.65 -1.92 -14.84
CA ARG A 119 -7.23 -1.84 -14.49
C ARG A 119 -6.51 -0.78 -15.31
N ALA A 120 -6.76 -0.71 -16.61
CA ALA A 120 -6.21 0.34 -17.47
C ALA A 120 -6.65 1.76 -17.06
N ALA A 121 -7.86 1.92 -16.51
CA ALA A 121 -8.32 3.20 -15.96
C ALA A 121 -7.57 3.59 -14.67
N VAL A 122 -7.32 2.62 -13.79
CA VAL A 122 -6.44 2.82 -12.64
C VAL A 122 -5.02 3.17 -13.12
N ALA A 123 -4.46 2.42 -14.07
CA ALA A 123 -3.14 2.70 -14.63
C ALA A 123 -3.00 4.13 -15.20
N ARG A 124 -4.05 4.66 -15.85
CA ARG A 124 -4.05 6.04 -16.37
C ARG A 124 -3.96 7.08 -15.26
N GLY A 125 -4.65 6.87 -14.15
CA GLY A 125 -4.57 7.79 -13.01
C GLY A 125 -3.17 7.79 -12.39
N TYR A 126 -2.56 6.62 -12.16
CA TYR A 126 -1.17 6.55 -11.69
C TYR A 126 -0.19 7.19 -12.65
N ARG A 127 -0.31 6.94 -13.97
CA ARG A 127 0.56 7.59 -14.97
C ARG A 127 0.45 9.10 -14.94
N ARG A 128 -0.76 9.65 -14.81
CA ARG A 128 -0.96 11.10 -14.67
C ARG A 128 -0.28 11.65 -13.41
N TRP A 129 -0.37 10.92 -12.30
CA TRP A 129 0.26 11.32 -11.05
C TRP A 129 1.79 11.23 -11.09
N VAL A 130 2.33 10.22 -11.76
CA VAL A 130 3.78 10.08 -12.02
C VAL A 130 4.27 11.21 -12.92
N GLN A 131 3.60 11.45 -14.05
CA GLN A 131 3.95 12.53 -14.98
C GLN A 131 3.99 13.88 -14.26
N PHE A 132 3.01 14.13 -13.39
CA PHE A 132 2.99 15.33 -12.59
C PHE A 132 4.29 15.51 -11.82
N PHE A 133 4.73 14.55 -11.00
CA PHE A 133 6.00 14.73 -10.27
C PHE A 133 7.24 14.72 -11.17
N GLU A 134 7.22 13.96 -12.26
CA GLU A 134 8.31 13.92 -13.24
C GLU A 134 8.57 15.30 -13.85
N ASP A 135 7.51 16.06 -14.18
CA ASP A 135 7.63 17.41 -14.72
C ASP A 135 8.35 18.36 -13.75
N ARG A 136 8.12 18.22 -12.44
CA ARG A 136 8.70 19.09 -11.40
C ARG A 136 10.14 18.71 -11.12
N LEU A 137 10.40 17.42 -10.97
CA LEU A 137 11.75 16.88 -10.78
C LEU A 137 12.64 17.17 -12.00
N SER A 138 12.06 17.21 -13.20
CA SER A 138 12.77 17.62 -14.42
C SER A 138 13.15 19.10 -14.39
N ARG A 139 12.29 19.98 -13.88
CA ARG A 139 12.61 21.41 -13.69
C ARG A 139 13.66 21.61 -12.60
N MET A 140 13.52 20.94 -11.45
CA MET A 140 14.55 20.94 -10.41
C MET A 140 15.92 20.51 -10.95
N LYS A 141 15.96 19.50 -11.83
CA LYS A 141 17.20 19.08 -12.50
C LYS A 141 17.72 20.14 -13.47
N ALA A 142 16.86 20.73 -14.29
CA ALA A 142 17.23 21.75 -15.26
C ALA A 142 17.79 23.03 -14.58
N GLU A 143 17.26 23.38 -13.41
CA GLU A 143 17.68 24.55 -12.62
C GLU A 143 18.88 24.24 -11.70
N GLY A 144 19.39 23.01 -11.73
CA GLY A 144 20.55 22.60 -10.95
C GLY A 144 20.28 22.35 -9.46
N VAL A 145 19.01 22.24 -9.04
CA VAL A 145 18.63 21.81 -7.67
C VAL A 145 18.97 20.32 -7.47
N LEU A 146 18.77 19.50 -8.50
CA LEU A 146 19.19 18.09 -8.53
C LEU A 146 20.45 17.90 -9.38
N VAL A 147 21.27 16.91 -9.02
CA VAL A 147 22.46 16.52 -9.78
C VAL A 147 22.10 16.05 -11.19
N SER A 148 23.04 16.21 -12.14
CA SER A 148 22.84 15.81 -13.54
C SER A 148 22.57 14.31 -13.74
N THR A 149 22.98 13.47 -12.80
CA THR A 149 22.74 12.02 -12.79
C THR A 149 21.38 11.62 -12.24
N ALA A 150 20.60 12.55 -11.66
CA ALA A 150 19.25 12.28 -11.19
C ALA A 150 18.35 11.89 -12.38
N ASP A 151 17.48 10.89 -12.18
CA ASP A 151 16.50 10.44 -13.17
C ASP A 151 15.09 10.86 -12.71
N PRO A 152 14.53 11.97 -13.25
CA PRO A 152 13.22 12.46 -12.83
C PRO A 152 12.10 11.45 -12.95
N SER A 153 12.12 10.57 -13.95
CA SER A 153 11.07 9.59 -14.18
C SER A 153 11.08 8.51 -13.10
N ARG A 154 12.27 7.97 -12.77
CA ARG A 154 12.44 7.02 -11.66
C ARG A 154 12.13 7.66 -10.30
N LEU A 155 12.58 8.89 -10.06
CA LEU A 155 12.29 9.60 -8.82
C LEU A 155 10.77 9.85 -8.67
N ALA A 156 10.07 10.22 -9.73
CA ALA A 156 8.62 10.39 -9.71
C ALA A 156 7.88 9.07 -9.41
N LEU A 157 8.35 7.95 -9.97
CA LEU A 157 7.85 6.62 -9.61
C LEU A 157 8.02 6.33 -8.12
N VAL A 158 9.18 6.65 -7.52
CA VAL A 158 9.40 6.52 -6.07
C VAL A 158 8.37 7.35 -5.29
N VAL A 159 8.14 8.62 -5.66
CA VAL A 159 7.18 9.50 -4.97
C VAL A 159 5.78 8.88 -4.95
N VAL A 160 5.26 8.50 -6.12
CA VAL A 160 3.87 8.01 -6.23
C VAL A 160 3.71 6.63 -5.63
N ALA A 161 4.63 5.70 -5.93
CA ALA A 161 4.54 4.33 -5.43
C ALA A 161 4.69 4.29 -3.91
N ALA A 162 5.66 5.02 -3.34
CA ALA A 162 5.81 5.08 -1.89
C ALA A 162 4.57 5.71 -1.24
N HIS A 163 4.07 6.84 -1.76
CA HIS A 163 2.86 7.48 -1.24
C HIS A 163 1.66 6.53 -1.23
N GLN A 164 1.46 5.76 -2.31
CA GLN A 164 0.42 4.72 -2.37
C GLN A 164 0.57 3.68 -1.24
N GLY A 165 1.79 3.17 -1.02
CA GLY A 165 2.07 2.21 0.05
C GLY A 165 1.86 2.81 1.44
N GLY A 166 2.30 4.05 1.66
CA GLY A 166 2.09 4.81 2.88
C GLY A 166 0.60 5.04 3.19
N CYS A 167 -0.19 5.34 2.17
CA CYS A 167 -1.65 5.44 2.28
C CYS A 167 -2.26 4.10 2.66
N LEU A 168 -1.97 3.01 1.94
CA LEU A 168 -2.51 1.68 2.23
C LEU A 168 -2.30 1.27 3.71
N VAL A 169 -1.08 1.42 4.20
CA VAL A 169 -0.74 1.08 5.59
C VAL A 169 -1.43 2.04 6.57
N SER A 170 -1.54 3.34 6.24
CA SER A 170 -2.25 4.33 7.07
C SER A 170 -3.74 4.08 7.19
N PHE A 171 -4.42 3.74 6.09
CA PHE A 171 -5.84 3.42 6.08
C PHE A 171 -6.11 2.13 6.87
N THR A 172 -5.24 1.12 6.75
CA THR A 172 -5.36 -0.12 7.52
C THR A 172 -5.23 0.15 9.02
N HIS A 173 -4.20 0.89 9.45
CA HIS A 173 -4.00 1.24 10.86
C HIS A 173 -4.97 2.30 11.37
N ARG A 174 -5.67 3.00 10.48
CA ARG A 174 -6.47 4.20 10.78
C ARG A 174 -5.66 5.26 11.53
N ARG A 175 -4.41 5.46 11.09
CA ARG A 175 -3.43 6.39 11.70
C ARG A 175 -2.62 7.08 10.62
N ALA A 176 -2.17 8.30 10.89
CA ALA A 176 -1.37 9.09 9.94
C ALA A 176 0.13 8.77 9.96
N TRP A 177 0.63 8.09 11.00
CA TRP A 177 2.06 7.87 11.18
C TRP A 177 2.73 7.11 10.02
N PRO A 178 2.09 6.10 9.35
CA PRO A 178 2.75 5.39 8.26
C PRO A 178 3.01 6.29 7.06
N LEU A 179 2.01 7.08 6.64
CA LEU A 179 2.17 8.05 5.57
C LEU A 179 3.18 9.13 5.96
N ALA A 180 3.15 9.65 7.19
CA ALA A 180 4.12 10.65 7.64
C ALA A 180 5.57 10.15 7.57
N SER A 181 5.84 8.90 7.99
CA SER A 181 7.16 8.26 7.79
C SER A 181 7.48 8.10 6.31
N THR A 182 6.53 7.61 5.52
CA THR A 182 6.74 7.40 4.08
C THR A 182 7.09 8.68 3.33
N LEU A 183 6.38 9.77 3.60
CA LEU A 183 6.63 11.08 2.98
C LEU A 183 8.01 11.63 3.37
N ARG A 184 8.43 11.41 4.62
CA ARG A 184 9.81 11.74 5.04
C ARG A 184 10.85 10.90 4.27
N PHE A 185 10.58 9.61 4.06
CA PHE A 185 11.44 8.76 3.25
C PHE A 185 11.56 9.31 1.82
N ILE A 186 10.43 9.66 1.20
CA ILE A 186 10.40 10.24 -0.14
C ILE A 186 11.29 11.49 -0.21
N VAL A 187 11.06 12.49 0.65
CA VAL A 187 11.82 13.74 0.62
C VAL A 187 13.31 13.51 0.90
N ASN A 188 13.65 12.66 1.87
CA ASN A 188 15.04 12.36 2.18
C ASN A 188 15.74 11.57 1.07
N TYR A 189 15.02 10.68 0.38
CA TYR A 189 15.56 9.97 -0.77
C TYR A 189 15.80 10.91 -1.95
N LEU A 190 14.87 11.83 -2.25
CA LEU A 190 15.07 12.87 -3.26
C LEU A 190 16.31 13.73 -2.94
N ARG A 191 16.50 14.11 -1.68
CA ARG A 191 17.67 14.88 -1.22
C ARG A 191 19.00 14.19 -1.43
N MET A 192 19.06 12.86 -1.51
CA MET A 192 20.30 12.14 -1.87
C MET A 192 20.81 12.56 -3.26
N PHE A 193 19.95 13.13 -4.10
CA PHE A 193 20.25 13.66 -5.43
C PHE A 193 20.37 15.19 -5.47
N ALA A 194 20.40 15.89 -4.33
CA ALA A 194 20.57 17.34 -4.30
C ALA A 194 21.96 17.74 -4.86
N SER A 195 22.02 18.81 -5.65
CA SER A 195 23.31 19.35 -6.12
C SER A 195 24.14 19.90 -4.98
N ASP A 196 23.50 20.61 -4.04
CA ASP A 196 24.13 21.07 -2.80
C ASP A 196 24.37 19.89 -1.85
N PRO A 197 25.63 19.57 -1.49
CA PRO A 197 25.93 18.51 -0.54
C PRO A 197 25.33 18.72 0.87
N THR A 198 25.09 19.97 1.27
CA THR A 198 24.52 20.29 2.60
C THR A 198 23.05 19.85 2.70
N GLU A 199 22.34 19.84 1.58
CA GLU A 199 20.96 19.32 1.47
C GLU A 199 20.90 17.79 1.44
N ARG A 200 22.00 17.09 1.17
CA ARG A 200 22.00 15.62 1.10
C ARG A 200 21.89 14.94 2.46
N ALA A 201 22.16 15.66 3.54
CA ALA A 201 21.98 15.12 4.87
C ALA A 201 20.49 14.79 5.08
N PRO A 202 20.12 13.53 5.43
CA PRO A 202 18.73 13.18 5.63
C PRO A 202 18.16 14.05 6.76
N GLY A 203 17.12 14.82 6.44
CA GLY A 203 16.46 15.69 7.42
C GLY A 203 16.05 14.88 8.65
N ARG A 204 16.36 15.40 9.85
CA ARG A 204 16.04 14.72 11.11
C ARG A 204 14.54 14.46 11.17
N PHE A 205 14.15 13.19 11.12
CA PHE A 205 12.75 12.82 11.34
C PHE A 205 12.41 12.98 12.82
N ARG A 206 11.81 14.11 13.18
CA ARG A 206 11.15 14.31 14.47
C ARG A 206 9.68 13.92 14.33
N GLN A 207 9.33 12.67 14.61
CA GLN A 207 7.91 12.29 14.62
C GLN A 207 7.26 12.55 15.99
N PRO A 208 5.99 12.98 16.05
CA PRO A 208 5.11 12.69 17.18
C PRO A 208 4.75 11.20 17.11
N TRP A 209 5.25 10.41 18.05
CA TRP A 209 4.95 9.00 18.19
C TRP A 209 3.50 8.77 18.62
N GLU A 210 2.86 7.73 18.06
CA GLU A 210 1.87 6.90 18.78
C GLU A 210 1.60 5.59 18.00
N PRO A 211 2.31 4.50 18.32
CA PRO A 211 1.62 3.21 18.36
C PRO A 211 1.34 2.72 19.78
N ARG A 212 0.12 2.19 19.96
CA ARG A 212 -0.26 1.40 21.14
C ARG A 212 0.81 0.32 21.37
N GLY A 213 1.13 0.06 22.64
CA GLY A 213 1.90 -1.11 23.03
C GLY A 213 1.27 -2.40 22.49
N PRO A 214 2.01 -3.52 22.49
CA PRO A 214 1.51 -4.79 21.97
C PRO A 214 0.12 -5.07 22.56
N ARG A 215 -0.89 -5.18 21.69
CA ARG A 215 -2.16 -5.77 22.13
C ARG A 215 -1.81 -7.19 22.56
N ALA A 216 -2.31 -7.59 23.73
CA ALA A 216 -2.28 -8.99 24.11
C ALA A 216 -2.80 -9.81 22.92
N ALA A 217 -2.03 -10.81 22.49
CA ALA A 217 -2.42 -11.73 21.44
C ALA A 217 -3.86 -12.16 21.75
N ARG A 218 -4.81 -11.77 20.90
CA ARG A 218 -6.18 -12.20 21.10
C ARG A 218 -6.16 -13.71 20.94
N ALA A 219 -6.61 -14.42 21.97
CA ALA A 219 -6.84 -15.84 21.85
C ALA A 219 -7.74 -16.05 20.64
N HIS A 220 -7.22 -16.70 19.60
CA HIS A 220 -8.07 -17.25 18.57
C HIS A 220 -9.10 -18.13 19.31
N PRO A 221 -10.39 -18.05 18.96
CA PRO A 221 -11.39 -18.93 19.56
C PRO A 221 -10.86 -20.36 19.45
N ALA A 222 -10.92 -21.11 20.57
CA ALA A 222 -10.36 -22.45 20.67
C ALA A 222 -10.74 -23.23 19.41
N GLU A 223 -9.73 -23.62 18.62
CA GLU A 223 -10.01 -24.34 17.38
C GLU A 223 -10.83 -25.58 17.75
N PRO A 224 -11.91 -25.87 17.01
CA PRO A 224 -12.64 -27.12 17.21
C PRO A 224 -11.62 -28.26 17.18
N ARG A 225 -11.75 -29.25 18.07
CA ARG A 225 -10.92 -30.47 18.04
C ARG A 225 -11.22 -31.25 16.76
N LEU A 226 -10.64 -30.80 15.66
CA LEU A 226 -10.75 -31.41 14.35
C LEU A 226 -9.78 -32.59 14.30
N THR A 227 -10.21 -33.67 13.65
CA THR A 227 -9.31 -34.76 13.31
C THR A 227 -8.22 -34.25 12.35
N ARG A 228 -7.11 -34.99 12.21
CA ARG A 228 -6.07 -34.68 11.21
C ARG A 228 -6.66 -34.48 9.80
N LYS A 229 -7.64 -35.31 9.43
CA LYS A 229 -8.37 -35.21 8.15
C LYS A 229 -9.23 -33.94 8.07
N GLY A 230 -9.85 -33.56 9.19
CA GLY A 230 -10.61 -32.31 9.31
C GLY A 230 -9.73 -31.08 9.13
N LEU A 231 -8.58 -31.03 9.82
CA LEU A 231 -7.58 -29.96 9.68
C LEU A 231 -7.08 -29.83 8.24
N ALA A 232 -6.73 -30.96 7.59
CA ALA A 232 -6.30 -30.95 6.20
C ALA A 232 -7.40 -30.44 5.24
N THR A 233 -8.67 -30.77 5.50
CA THR A 233 -9.78 -30.28 4.67
C THR A 233 -10.03 -28.80 4.89
N ARG A 234 -10.00 -28.33 6.14
CA ARG A 234 -10.08 -26.91 6.47
C ARG A 234 -8.96 -26.12 5.81
N GLY A 235 -7.72 -26.59 5.89
CA GLY A 235 -6.56 -25.99 5.22
C GLY A 235 -6.78 -25.81 3.72
N ARG A 236 -7.19 -26.87 3.02
CA ARG A 236 -7.50 -26.80 1.58
C ARG A 236 -8.59 -25.78 1.24
N ILE A 237 -9.60 -25.63 2.10
CA ILE A 237 -10.65 -24.62 1.89
C ILE A 237 -10.07 -23.21 2.06
N VAL A 238 -9.26 -22.97 3.08
CA VAL A 238 -8.63 -21.65 3.31
C VAL A 238 -7.67 -21.31 2.18
N GLU A 239 -6.83 -22.25 1.74
CA GLU A 239 -5.90 -22.07 0.63
C GLU A 239 -6.63 -21.74 -0.68
N GLY A 240 -7.62 -22.55 -1.07
CA GLY A 240 -8.41 -22.27 -2.28
C GLY A 240 -9.20 -20.96 -2.19
N ALA A 241 -9.69 -20.59 -1.01
CA ALA A 241 -10.29 -19.27 -0.80
C ALA A 241 -9.25 -18.15 -0.96
N ALA A 242 -8.05 -18.32 -0.40
CA ALA A 242 -6.98 -17.36 -0.49
C ALA A 242 -6.52 -17.14 -1.93
N GLU A 243 -6.45 -18.19 -2.75
CA GLU A 243 -6.14 -18.13 -4.18
C GLU A 243 -7.23 -17.37 -4.95
N LEU A 244 -8.50 -17.77 -4.81
CA LEU A 244 -9.62 -17.10 -5.48
C LEU A 244 -9.73 -15.62 -5.10
N MET A 245 -9.56 -15.29 -3.81
CA MET A 245 -9.59 -13.91 -3.33
C MET A 245 -8.38 -13.11 -3.83
N PHE A 246 -7.22 -13.75 -4.03
CA PHE A 246 -6.06 -13.09 -4.62
C PHE A 246 -6.31 -12.75 -6.09
N GLU A 247 -6.83 -13.69 -6.86
CA GLU A 247 -7.12 -13.53 -8.30
C GLU A 247 -8.26 -12.56 -8.59
N ARG A 248 -9.38 -12.70 -7.89
CA ARG A 248 -10.65 -12.03 -8.23
C ARG A 248 -11.03 -10.92 -7.27
N GLY A 249 -10.37 -10.88 -6.12
CA GLY A 249 -10.73 -10.03 -4.99
C GLY A 249 -11.70 -10.70 -4.02
N VAL A 250 -11.66 -10.26 -2.76
CA VAL A 250 -12.51 -10.74 -1.67
C VAL A 250 -13.97 -10.49 -1.99
N ARG A 251 -14.35 -9.29 -2.41
CA ARG A 251 -15.76 -8.95 -2.65
C ARG A 251 -16.37 -9.77 -3.78
N ASN A 252 -15.58 -10.14 -4.79
CA ASN A 252 -16.03 -10.91 -5.96
C ASN A 252 -15.96 -12.44 -5.76
N THR A 253 -15.52 -12.91 -4.60
CA THR A 253 -15.41 -14.36 -4.29
C THR A 253 -16.53 -14.78 -3.33
N SER A 254 -17.46 -15.63 -3.75
CA SER A 254 -18.52 -16.17 -2.88
C SER A 254 -18.11 -17.47 -2.19
N LEU A 255 -18.82 -17.87 -1.12
CA LEU A 255 -18.63 -19.18 -0.49
C LEU A 255 -18.93 -20.33 -1.46
N ASP A 256 -19.86 -20.15 -2.39
CA ASP A 256 -20.17 -21.16 -3.40
C ASP A 256 -19.07 -21.29 -4.46
N ASP A 257 -18.38 -20.19 -4.81
CA ASP A 257 -17.21 -20.22 -5.68
C ASP A 257 -16.07 -21.03 -5.05
N VAL A 258 -15.78 -20.78 -3.76
CA VAL A 258 -14.79 -21.53 -2.98
C VAL A 258 -15.16 -23.00 -2.91
N ARG A 259 -16.43 -23.30 -2.59
CA ARG A 259 -16.96 -24.67 -2.52
C ARG A 259 -16.71 -25.44 -3.82
N LYS A 260 -17.08 -24.82 -4.96
CA LYS A 260 -16.93 -25.39 -6.30
C LYS A 260 -15.46 -25.59 -6.67
N SER A 261 -14.61 -24.61 -6.37
CA SER A 261 -13.17 -24.66 -6.65
C SER A 261 -12.44 -25.76 -5.88
N VAL A 262 -12.71 -25.90 -4.58
CA VAL A 262 -12.03 -26.89 -3.72
C VAL A 262 -12.70 -28.28 -3.79
N GLY A 263 -13.87 -28.39 -4.43
CA GLY A 263 -14.59 -29.66 -4.60
C GLY A 263 -15.19 -30.20 -3.30
N VAL A 264 -15.65 -29.33 -2.40
CA VAL A 264 -16.30 -29.73 -1.13
C VAL A 264 -17.82 -29.57 -1.23
N SER A 265 -18.57 -30.31 -0.42
CA SER A 265 -20.02 -30.14 -0.30
C SER A 265 -20.38 -28.89 0.51
N GLY A 266 -21.62 -28.40 0.35
CA GLY A 266 -22.12 -27.25 1.12
C GLY A 266 -22.11 -27.53 2.64
N SER A 267 -22.47 -28.75 3.04
CA SER A 267 -22.45 -29.19 4.44
C SER A 267 -21.04 -29.29 5.01
N GLN A 268 -20.04 -29.67 4.19
CA GLN A 268 -18.63 -29.62 4.61
C GLN A 268 -18.16 -28.19 4.80
N LEU A 269 -18.52 -27.26 3.90
CA LEU A 269 -18.11 -25.86 4.04
C LEU A 269 -18.73 -25.22 5.29
N SER A 270 -20.04 -25.42 5.50
CA SER A 270 -20.75 -24.88 6.67
C SER A 270 -20.35 -25.53 7.99
N HIS A 271 -19.75 -26.73 7.95
CA HIS A 271 -19.14 -27.35 9.13
C HIS A 271 -17.88 -26.62 9.62
N TYR A 272 -17.09 -26.03 8.71
CA TYR A 272 -15.83 -25.36 9.05
C TYR A 272 -15.95 -23.85 9.19
N PHE A 273 -16.86 -23.21 8.45
CA PHE A 273 -16.99 -21.76 8.41
C PHE A 273 -18.44 -21.35 8.53
N VAL A 274 -18.72 -20.43 9.46
CA VAL A 274 -20.08 -19.92 9.70
C VAL A 274 -20.53 -19.06 8.51
N ASP A 275 -19.64 -18.20 8.04
CA ASP A 275 -19.89 -17.27 6.95
C ASP A 275 -18.60 -16.89 6.22
N LYS A 276 -18.73 -16.00 5.24
CA LYS A 276 -17.59 -15.48 4.47
C LYS A 276 -16.62 -14.66 5.32
N ARG A 277 -17.10 -14.03 6.39
CA ARG A 277 -16.30 -13.21 7.30
C ARG A 277 -15.35 -14.11 8.10
N ASP A 278 -15.83 -15.22 8.64
CA ASP A 278 -15.02 -16.22 9.32
C ASP A 278 -13.94 -16.81 8.39
N LEU A 279 -14.33 -17.16 7.16
CA LEU A 279 -13.37 -17.59 6.14
C LEU A 279 -12.32 -16.52 5.82
N ALA A 280 -12.73 -15.25 5.67
CA ALA A 280 -11.81 -14.14 5.40
C ALA A 280 -10.81 -13.91 6.55
N LEU A 281 -11.22 -14.08 7.81
CA LEU A 281 -10.29 -14.04 8.96
C LEU A 281 -9.22 -15.13 8.86
N GLN A 282 -9.59 -16.35 8.45
CA GLN A 282 -8.61 -17.43 8.25
C GLN A 282 -7.69 -17.17 7.06
N VAL A 283 -8.20 -16.57 5.98
CA VAL A 283 -7.39 -16.14 4.84
C VAL A 283 -6.39 -15.05 5.27
N ILE A 284 -6.79 -14.06 6.08
CA ILE A 284 -5.87 -13.06 6.64
C ILE A 284 -4.77 -13.75 7.45
N ALA A 285 -5.10 -14.69 8.32
CA ALA A 285 -4.13 -15.41 9.14
C ALA A 285 -3.11 -16.18 8.29
N VAL A 286 -3.57 -16.95 7.28
CA VAL A 286 -2.67 -17.69 6.38
C VAL A 286 -1.80 -16.75 5.54
N ARG A 287 -2.35 -15.63 5.05
CA ARG A 287 -1.55 -14.64 4.30
C ARG A 287 -0.55 -13.91 5.19
N SER A 288 -0.88 -13.62 6.45
CA SER A 288 0.06 -13.06 7.42
C SER A 288 1.19 -14.04 7.71
N ALA A 289 0.86 -15.31 8.00
CA ALA A 289 1.84 -16.37 8.22
C ALA A 289 2.77 -16.55 7.02
N GLY A 290 2.24 -16.54 5.78
CA GLY A 290 3.06 -16.62 4.57
C GLY A 290 4.05 -15.45 4.41
N VAL A 291 3.68 -14.24 4.85
CA VAL A 291 4.63 -13.11 4.92
C VAL A 291 5.72 -13.39 5.96
N GLN A 292 5.36 -13.89 7.14
CA GLN A 292 6.32 -14.22 8.19
C GLN A 292 7.28 -15.34 7.76
N ASP A 293 6.78 -16.36 7.08
CA ASP A 293 7.57 -17.46 6.53
C ASP A 293 8.55 -16.96 5.47
N CYS A 294 8.09 -16.09 4.57
CA CYS A 294 8.95 -15.45 3.58
C CYS A 294 10.09 -14.66 4.24
N LEU A 295 9.77 -13.79 5.21
CA LEU A 295 10.77 -12.99 5.94
C LEU A 295 11.69 -13.85 6.83
N SER A 296 11.32 -15.09 7.12
CA SER A 296 12.10 -16.04 7.94
C SER A 296 12.92 -17.02 7.09
N ARG A 297 12.90 -16.92 5.75
CA ARG A 297 13.76 -17.73 4.87
C ARG A 297 15.22 -17.55 5.26
N VAL A 298 15.94 -18.68 5.32
CA VAL A 298 17.34 -18.74 5.79
C VAL A 298 18.25 -17.82 4.98
N GLU A 299 18.00 -17.72 3.68
CA GLU A 299 18.74 -16.86 2.75
C GLU A 299 18.64 -15.36 3.07
N PHE A 300 17.64 -14.94 3.85
CA PHE A 300 17.50 -13.57 4.31
C PHE A 300 18.10 -13.34 5.69
N GLY A 301 18.71 -14.32 6.35
CA GLY A 301 19.50 -14.08 7.58
C GLY A 301 18.78 -13.26 8.67
N ALA A 302 17.46 -13.41 8.83
CA ALA A 302 16.62 -12.57 9.70
C ALA A 302 16.68 -11.04 9.41
N LEU A 303 16.98 -10.69 8.16
CA LEU A 303 17.25 -9.34 7.66
C LEU A 303 18.32 -8.64 8.49
N ALA A 304 19.25 -9.41 9.05
CA ALA A 304 20.12 -8.92 10.08
C ALA A 304 21.26 -8.10 9.52
N THR A 305 21.69 -8.29 8.27
CA THR A 305 22.76 -7.53 7.57
C THR A 305 22.26 -6.80 6.33
N MET A 306 23.07 -5.90 5.78
CA MET A 306 22.76 -5.20 4.53
C MET A 306 22.85 -6.11 3.31
N HIS A 307 23.65 -7.17 3.38
CA HIS A 307 23.61 -8.24 2.38
C HIS A 307 22.26 -8.94 2.38
N ASP A 308 21.77 -9.31 3.56
CA ASP A 308 20.47 -9.97 3.73
C ASP A 308 19.31 -9.09 3.23
N LEU A 309 19.35 -7.79 3.53
CA LEU A 309 18.33 -6.85 3.09
C LEU A 309 18.34 -6.67 1.56
N ARG A 310 19.51 -6.73 0.92
CA ARG A 310 19.63 -6.72 -0.55
C ARG A 310 19.10 -8.04 -1.15
N ALA A 311 19.37 -9.18 -0.51
CA ALA A 311 18.81 -10.46 -0.94
C ALA A 311 17.27 -10.47 -0.88
N TRP A 312 16.69 -9.96 0.22
CA TRP A 312 15.24 -9.77 0.34
C TRP A 312 14.66 -8.87 -0.75
N ARG A 313 15.33 -7.74 -1.03
CA ARG A 313 14.94 -6.82 -2.11
C ARG A 313 14.95 -7.54 -3.46
N ASP A 314 16.01 -8.28 -3.75
CA ASP A 314 16.18 -8.96 -5.04
C ASP A 314 15.15 -10.08 -5.23
N ASP A 315 14.80 -10.81 -4.16
CA ASP A 315 13.71 -11.79 -4.16
C ASP A 315 12.35 -11.11 -4.40
N CYS A 316 12.04 -10.01 -3.71
CA CYS A 316 10.82 -9.23 -3.97
C CYS A 316 10.75 -8.68 -5.41
N ILE A 317 11.89 -8.33 -6.01
CA ILE A 317 11.95 -7.91 -7.42
C ILE A 317 11.72 -9.11 -8.35
N GLY A 318 12.26 -10.28 -8.01
CA GLY A 318 11.98 -11.54 -8.72
C GLY A 318 10.48 -11.88 -8.74
N GLU A 319 9.83 -11.76 -7.57
CA GLU A 319 8.39 -11.96 -7.39
C GLU A 319 7.53 -10.93 -8.14
N ALA A 320 8.09 -9.79 -8.54
CA ALA A 320 7.34 -8.76 -9.24
C ALA A 320 6.69 -9.29 -10.52
N ARG A 321 7.40 -10.16 -11.26
CA ARG A 321 6.94 -10.71 -12.54
C ARG A 321 5.85 -11.79 -12.38
N THR A 322 5.96 -12.61 -11.34
CA THR A 322 5.12 -13.81 -11.12
C THR A 322 3.92 -13.51 -10.25
N VAL A 323 4.10 -12.74 -9.18
CA VAL A 323 3.08 -12.48 -8.16
C VAL A 323 2.53 -11.07 -8.25
N TYR A 324 3.38 -10.04 -8.28
CA TYR A 324 2.86 -8.66 -8.21
C TYR A 324 2.14 -8.23 -9.48
N LEU A 325 2.59 -8.65 -10.66
CA LEU A 325 1.82 -8.42 -11.89
C LEU A 325 0.44 -9.11 -11.85
N ALA A 326 0.35 -10.30 -11.24
CA ALA A 326 -0.89 -11.06 -11.17
C ALA A 326 -1.95 -10.42 -10.26
N GLY A 327 -1.55 -9.90 -9.09
CA GLY A 327 -2.52 -9.38 -8.12
C GLY A 327 -1.97 -8.43 -7.05
N GLY A 328 -0.74 -7.95 -7.21
CA GLY A 328 -0.01 -7.18 -6.18
C GLY A 328 0.49 -8.07 -5.05
N CYS A 329 0.71 -7.48 -3.87
CA CYS A 329 1.11 -8.25 -2.68
C CYS A 329 -0.07 -9.11 -2.18
N PRO A 330 0.10 -10.42 -1.92
CA PRO A 330 -0.98 -11.27 -1.43
C PRO A 330 -1.65 -10.76 -0.15
N TYR A 331 -0.86 -10.24 0.79
CA TYR A 331 -1.37 -9.62 2.03
C TYR A 331 -1.87 -8.19 1.80
N GLY A 332 -1.11 -7.39 1.05
CA GLY A 332 -1.41 -5.99 0.77
C GLY A 332 -2.71 -5.77 0.01
N SER A 333 -2.95 -6.61 -1.00
CA SER A 333 -4.17 -6.54 -1.81
C SER A 333 -5.41 -6.92 -0.98
N LEU A 334 -5.29 -7.92 -0.09
CA LEU A 334 -6.31 -8.25 0.88
C LEU A 334 -6.62 -7.06 1.81
N ALA A 335 -5.57 -6.39 2.33
CA ALA A 335 -5.72 -5.20 3.15
C ALA A 335 -6.43 -4.06 2.40
N ALA A 336 -6.06 -3.82 1.15
CA ALA A 336 -6.63 -2.75 0.32
C ALA A 336 -8.12 -2.95 0.05
N GLU A 337 -8.55 -4.21 -0.11
CA GLU A 337 -9.95 -4.54 -0.35
C GLU A 337 -10.80 -4.46 0.92
N LEU A 338 -10.20 -4.72 2.09
CA LEU A 338 -10.91 -4.81 3.36
C LEU A 338 -10.84 -3.55 4.24
N LEU A 339 -10.32 -2.42 3.73
CA LEU A 339 -10.16 -1.17 4.49
C LEU A 339 -11.45 -0.68 5.20
N ASP A 340 -12.60 -0.83 4.53
CA ASP A 340 -13.92 -0.42 5.04
C ASP A 340 -14.71 -1.56 5.70
N SER A 341 -14.04 -2.67 6.02
CA SER A 341 -14.66 -3.78 6.72
C SER A 341 -14.84 -3.50 8.22
N ASP A 342 -15.51 -4.41 8.89
CA ASP A 342 -15.69 -4.36 10.34
C ASP A 342 -14.37 -4.41 11.12
N GLY A 343 -14.45 -4.09 12.41
CA GLY A 343 -13.29 -3.96 13.28
C GLY A 343 -12.46 -5.23 13.47
N ALA A 344 -13.02 -6.44 13.33
CA ALA A 344 -12.26 -7.67 13.55
C ALA A 344 -11.35 -8.01 12.37
N LEU A 345 -11.85 -7.85 11.14
CA LEU A 345 -11.04 -8.03 9.93
C LEU A 345 -9.92 -6.99 9.86
N VAL A 346 -10.23 -5.73 10.17
CA VAL A 346 -9.23 -4.65 10.21
C VAL A 346 -8.22 -4.87 11.33
N ASP A 347 -8.65 -5.29 12.53
CA ASP A 347 -7.73 -5.62 13.63
C ASP A 347 -6.74 -6.72 13.22
N ALA A 348 -7.21 -7.80 12.58
CA ALA A 348 -6.34 -8.89 12.11
C ALA A 348 -5.33 -8.41 11.04
N LEU A 349 -5.74 -7.48 10.16
CA LEU A 349 -4.85 -6.89 9.16
C LEU A 349 -3.78 -5.97 9.79
N VAL A 350 -4.16 -5.26 10.86
CA VAL A 350 -3.20 -4.45 11.63
C VAL A 350 -2.18 -5.35 12.32
N ASP A 351 -2.63 -6.43 12.97
CA ASP A 351 -1.75 -7.36 13.68
C ASP A 351 -0.68 -7.94 12.73
N GLY A 352 -1.05 -8.39 11.53
CA GLY A 352 -0.05 -8.91 10.57
C GLY A 352 0.91 -7.86 10.00
N TYR A 353 0.48 -6.59 9.84
CA TYR A 353 1.41 -5.52 9.50
C TYR A 353 2.36 -5.19 10.66
N ASP A 354 1.88 -5.20 11.90
CA ASP A 354 2.69 -4.97 13.09
C ASP A 354 3.75 -6.07 13.28
N GLU A 355 3.41 -7.33 13.01
CA GLU A 355 4.35 -8.45 12.97
C GLU A 355 5.41 -8.26 11.88
N TRP A 356 5.02 -7.88 10.67
CA TRP A 356 5.97 -7.58 9.58
C TRP A 356 6.91 -6.44 9.97
N LEU A 357 6.37 -5.32 10.47
CA LEU A 357 7.18 -4.20 10.95
C LEU A 357 8.12 -4.63 12.06
N GLN A 358 7.70 -5.52 12.96
CA GLN A 358 8.55 -6.04 14.02
C GLN A 358 9.77 -6.79 13.45
N ARG A 359 9.58 -7.68 12.48
CA ARG A 359 10.70 -8.39 11.82
C ARG A 359 11.69 -7.44 11.17
N LEU A 360 11.19 -6.44 10.43
CA LEU A 360 12.04 -5.41 9.82
C LEU A 360 12.82 -4.61 10.88
N ARG A 361 12.16 -4.25 11.99
CA ARG A 361 12.82 -3.54 13.10
C ARG A 361 13.89 -4.39 13.77
N ASP A 362 13.67 -5.68 13.95
CA ASP A 362 14.63 -6.58 14.61
C ASP A 362 15.91 -6.75 13.78
N GLY A 363 15.77 -6.94 12.46
CA GLY A 363 16.90 -6.99 11.53
C GLY A 363 17.71 -5.69 11.54
N LEU A 364 17.04 -4.55 11.34
CA LEU A 364 17.68 -3.22 11.35
C LEU A 364 18.33 -2.88 12.72
N THR A 365 17.70 -3.27 13.83
CA THR A 365 18.28 -3.10 15.18
C THR A 365 19.57 -3.92 15.32
N SER A 366 19.60 -5.12 14.74
CA SER A 366 20.81 -5.95 14.72
C SER A 366 21.94 -5.29 13.94
N MET A 367 21.64 -4.66 12.79
CA MET A 367 22.63 -3.89 12.03
C MET A 367 23.20 -2.71 12.84
N VAL A 368 22.36 -1.97 13.56
CA VAL A 368 22.81 -0.87 14.44
C VAL A 368 23.69 -1.40 15.58
N ARG A 369 23.29 -2.49 16.24
CA ARG A 369 24.06 -3.11 17.34
C ARG A 369 25.44 -3.58 16.91
N ARG A 370 25.58 -4.10 15.69
CA ARG A 370 26.87 -4.52 15.12
C ARG A 370 27.68 -3.35 14.53
N GLY A 371 27.15 -2.14 14.55
CA GLY A 371 27.80 -0.95 14.00
C GLY A 371 27.79 -0.88 12.47
N GLU A 372 27.02 -1.73 11.79
CA GLU A 372 26.86 -1.71 10.33
C GLU A 372 26.02 -0.49 9.89
N LEU A 373 24.98 -0.17 10.65
CA LEU A 373 24.24 1.11 10.53
C LEU A 373 24.66 2.09 11.62
N SER A 374 24.57 3.38 11.31
CA SER A 374 24.75 4.49 12.24
C SER A 374 23.78 4.41 13.43
N ALA A 375 24.20 4.89 14.60
CA ALA A 375 23.32 5.03 15.76
C ALA A 375 22.21 6.07 15.54
N GLU A 376 22.38 6.96 14.55
CA GLU A 376 21.36 7.92 14.15
C GLU A 376 20.27 7.31 13.25
N ALA A 377 20.45 6.07 12.79
CA ALA A 377 19.46 5.37 11.98
C ALA A 377 18.18 5.14 12.80
N ASN A 378 17.10 5.83 12.43
CA ASN A 378 15.80 5.59 13.05
C ASN A 378 15.19 4.29 12.51
N VAL A 379 15.48 3.19 13.21
CA VAL A 379 15.03 1.83 12.84
C VAL A 379 13.52 1.74 12.59
N ARG A 380 12.71 2.48 13.36
CA ARG A 380 11.25 2.48 13.17
C ARG A 380 10.87 3.10 11.83
N HIS A 381 11.42 4.28 11.52
CA HIS A 381 11.19 4.96 10.24
C HIS A 381 11.68 4.13 9.05
N LEU A 382 12.86 3.52 9.17
CA LEU A 382 13.42 2.66 8.12
C LEU A 382 12.57 1.41 7.88
N ALA A 383 12.08 0.74 8.93
CA ALA A 383 11.16 -0.39 8.79
C ALA A 383 9.87 0.00 8.05
N VAL A 384 9.32 1.18 8.35
CA VAL A 384 8.12 1.68 7.67
C VAL A 384 8.41 2.02 6.21
N SER A 385 9.57 2.59 5.93
CA SER A 385 10.02 2.90 4.57
C SER A 385 10.10 1.64 3.72
N LEU A 386 10.71 0.57 4.24
CA LEU A 386 10.80 -0.73 3.57
C LEU A 386 9.42 -1.39 3.36
N LEU A 387 8.56 -1.42 4.37
CA LEU A 387 7.22 -1.98 4.25
C LEU A 387 6.40 -1.24 3.19
N THR A 388 6.35 0.09 3.29
CA THR A 388 5.54 0.93 2.38
C THR A 388 6.11 0.93 0.97
N ALA A 389 7.44 0.81 0.82
CA ALA A 389 8.09 0.59 -0.47
C ALA A 389 7.62 -0.71 -1.13
N HIS A 390 7.60 -1.81 -0.39
CA HIS A 390 7.08 -3.08 -0.87
C HIS A 390 5.60 -2.99 -1.26
N GLN A 391 4.76 -2.46 -0.37
CA GLN A 391 3.31 -2.36 -0.59
C GLN A 391 2.95 -1.47 -1.78
N GLY A 392 3.61 -0.30 -1.87
CA GLY A 392 3.44 0.65 -2.95
C GLY A 392 3.90 0.12 -4.29
N GLY A 393 5.10 -0.48 -4.31
CA GLY A 393 5.69 -1.09 -5.50
C GLY A 393 4.83 -2.20 -6.07
N ALA A 394 4.39 -3.15 -5.22
CA ALA A 394 3.52 -4.24 -5.66
C ALA A 394 2.16 -3.74 -6.19
N THR A 395 1.57 -2.73 -5.55
CA THR A 395 0.27 -2.15 -5.97
C THR A 395 0.38 -1.47 -7.34
N LEU A 396 1.39 -0.61 -7.53
CA LEU A 396 1.57 0.08 -8.80
C LEU A 396 1.99 -0.88 -9.91
N SER A 397 2.82 -1.88 -9.59
CA SER A 397 3.21 -2.90 -10.57
C SER A 397 2.00 -3.66 -11.12
N HIS A 398 1.09 -4.09 -10.25
CA HIS A 398 -0.17 -4.72 -10.68
C HIS A 398 -1.01 -3.76 -11.53
N ALA A 399 -1.28 -2.56 -11.01
CA ALA A 399 -2.17 -1.61 -11.66
C ALA A 399 -1.65 -1.16 -13.03
N MET A 400 -0.34 -0.95 -13.17
CA MET A 400 0.29 -0.47 -14.40
C MET A 400 0.73 -1.60 -15.34
N GLY A 401 0.71 -2.86 -14.89
CA GLY A 401 1.17 -4.00 -15.68
C GLY A 401 2.67 -3.95 -15.97
N SER A 402 3.47 -3.40 -15.05
CA SER A 402 4.93 -3.24 -15.20
C SER A 402 5.66 -3.64 -13.92
N VAL A 403 6.81 -4.30 -14.04
CA VAL A 403 7.67 -4.62 -12.88
C VAL A 403 8.50 -3.42 -12.40
N GLU A 404 8.54 -2.35 -13.20
CA GLU A 404 9.36 -1.18 -12.95
C GLU A 404 9.03 -0.45 -11.64
N PRO A 405 7.77 -0.18 -11.27
CA PRO A 405 7.46 0.48 -10.00
C PRO A 405 8.01 -0.27 -8.77
N ALA A 406 7.82 -1.59 -8.71
CA ALA A 406 8.38 -2.41 -7.63
C ALA A 406 9.91 -2.37 -7.64
N THR A 407 10.54 -2.52 -8.81
CA THR A 407 12.00 -2.50 -8.96
C THR A 407 12.60 -1.19 -8.46
N VAL A 408 12.11 -0.07 -8.99
CA VAL A 408 12.62 1.27 -8.66
C VAL A 408 12.44 1.59 -7.18
N LEU A 409 11.26 1.31 -6.62
CA LEU A 409 10.95 1.67 -5.24
C LEU A 409 11.66 0.77 -4.21
N LEU A 410 11.77 -0.54 -4.48
CA LEU A 410 12.51 -1.46 -3.59
C LEU A 410 14.01 -1.14 -3.58
N VAL A 411 14.59 -0.80 -4.73
CA VAL A 411 15.97 -0.29 -4.81
C VAL A 411 16.11 1.02 -4.01
N ALA A 412 15.23 1.99 -4.24
CA ALA A 412 15.26 3.27 -3.54
C ALA A 412 15.18 3.12 -2.00
N ALA A 413 14.33 2.21 -1.51
CA ALA A 413 14.19 1.98 -0.08
C ALA A 413 15.45 1.35 0.55
N VAL A 414 16.08 0.39 -0.14
CA VAL A 414 17.33 -0.22 0.34
C VAL A 414 18.50 0.74 0.22
N ASP A 415 18.57 1.57 -0.83
CA ASP A 415 19.57 2.62 -0.98
C ASP A 415 19.42 3.68 0.11
N TYR A 416 18.18 4.01 0.48
CA TYR A 416 17.90 4.89 1.60
C TYR A 416 18.39 4.30 2.93
N VAL A 417 18.15 3.02 3.21
CA VAL A 417 18.74 2.34 4.38
C VAL A 417 20.28 2.34 4.30
N THR A 418 20.83 2.07 3.11
CA THR A 418 22.28 2.06 2.85
C THR A 418 22.92 3.41 3.15
N SER A 419 22.21 4.53 2.96
CA SER A 419 22.70 5.87 3.29
C SER A 419 23.05 6.07 4.78
N PHE A 420 22.56 5.18 5.66
CA PHE A 420 22.89 5.16 7.08
C PHE A 420 24.03 4.19 7.42
N GLN A 421 24.62 3.47 6.45
CA GLN A 421 25.76 2.59 6.71
C GLN A 421 26.98 3.40 7.17
N LYS A 422 27.71 2.87 8.15
CA LYS A 422 29.01 3.44 8.51
C LYS A 422 30.05 3.07 7.45
N PRO A 423 30.98 3.98 7.10
CA PRO A 423 32.12 3.61 6.29
C PRO A 423 32.89 2.46 6.94
N ALA A 424 33.25 1.44 6.15
CA ALA A 424 34.09 0.35 6.63
C ALA A 424 35.42 0.92 7.15
N GLY A 425 35.66 0.84 8.47
CA GLY A 425 36.90 1.32 9.11
C GLY A 425 36.72 2.34 10.25
N ALA A 426 35.50 2.81 10.54
CA ALA A 426 35.26 3.60 11.75
C ALA A 426 35.24 2.68 13.00
N ALA A 427 36.43 2.29 13.46
CA ALA A 427 36.61 1.54 14.70
C ALA A 427 35.88 2.25 15.85
N VAL A 428 35.12 1.47 16.63
CA VAL A 428 34.53 1.93 17.88
C VAL A 428 35.71 2.35 18.78
N SER A 429 35.86 3.65 19.01
CA SER A 429 36.77 4.14 20.04
C SER A 429 36.30 3.57 21.36
N ALA A 430 37.04 2.60 21.88
CA ALA A 430 36.84 2.06 23.22
C ALA A 430 36.86 3.24 24.22
N PRO A 431 35.94 3.29 25.20
CA PRO A 431 36.00 4.32 26.22
C PRO A 431 37.30 4.13 26.99
N ALA A 432 38.05 5.23 27.14
CA ALA A 432 39.23 5.27 27.99
C ALA A 432 38.81 4.86 29.41
N ALA A 433 39.45 3.81 29.93
CA ALA A 433 39.37 3.49 31.34
C ALA A 433 40.09 4.58 32.12
N GLU A 434 39.36 5.31 32.97
CA GLU A 434 39.92 6.06 34.10
C GLU A 434 40.16 5.14 35.29
#